data_AF-A0A3Q0RMW7-F1
#
_entry.id   AF-A0A3Q0RMW7-F1
#
_cell.length_a   1.000
_cell.length_b   1.000
_cell.length_c   1.000
_cell.angle_alpha   90.00
_cell.angle_beta   90.00
_cell.angle_gamma   90.00
#
_symmetry.space_group_name_H-M   'P 1'
#
loop_
_entity.id
_entity.type
_entity.pdbx_description
1 polymer ?
#
loop_
_entity_poly.entity_id
_entity_poly.type
_entity_poly.pdbx_seq_one_letter_code
_entity_poly.pdbx_strand_id
1 'polypeptide(L)'
;HCVLAFVKFLNLFVMVCFSTEILLCLNLVNKTSAGQYILITQNMVWTVARDYCRTHHTDLTSLRNDAEYQMVQKAAGGFEVWVGLFRDTWAWSDQSDSSLRYWNASQSVWTHNYSRGGLMKTEAGRWGELSCEETHPFLCDCSE
;
A
#
# COMPACT_ATOMS: atom_id res chain seq x y z
N HIS A 1 -6.44 -11.40 22.10
CA HIS A 1 -6.34 -11.97 23.45
C HIS A 1 -4.97 -11.63 24.01
N CYS A 2 -4.89 -10.89 25.11
CA CYS A 2 -3.60 -10.57 25.73
C CYS A 2 -3.39 -11.44 26.98
N VAL A 3 -2.16 -11.92 27.20
CA VAL A 3 -1.81 -12.71 28.40
C VAL A 3 -0.66 -12.02 29.12
N LEU A 4 -0.75 -11.95 30.45
CA LEU A 4 0.28 -11.39 31.30
C LEU A 4 1.37 -12.45 31.52
N ALA A 5 2.57 -12.23 30.97
CA ALA A 5 3.67 -13.18 31.09
C ALA A 5 4.75 -12.62 32.03
N PHE A 6 5.21 -13.44 32.98
CA PHE A 6 6.31 -13.09 33.89
C PHE A 6 7.65 -13.53 33.32
N VAL A 7 8.54 -12.57 33.03
CA VAL A 7 9.88 -12.88 32.52
C VAL A 7 10.85 -12.93 33.70
N LYS A 8 11.13 -14.15 34.17
CA LYS A 8 11.93 -14.44 35.36
C LYS A 8 13.32 -13.80 35.38
N PHE A 9 13.93 -13.57 34.22
CA PHE A 9 15.30 -13.04 34.15
C PHE A 9 15.40 -11.54 34.43
N LEU A 10 14.28 -10.81 34.35
CA LEU A 10 14.24 -9.36 34.56
C LEU A 10 13.23 -8.94 35.63
N ASN A 11 12.52 -9.90 36.25
CA ASN A 11 11.50 -9.69 37.28
C ASN A 11 10.39 -8.69 36.88
N LEU A 12 9.95 -8.73 35.61
CA LEU A 12 8.89 -7.86 35.09
C LEU A 12 7.73 -8.67 34.49
N PHE A 13 6.51 -8.14 34.61
CA PHE A 13 5.33 -8.66 33.91
C PHE A 13 5.09 -7.87 32.63
N VAL A 14 5.05 -8.55 31.47
CA VAL A 14 4.83 -7.93 30.15
C VAL A 14 3.47 -8.39 29.60
N MET A 15 2.66 -7.44 29.14
CA MET A 15 1.37 -7.71 28.50
C MET A 15 1.58 -7.93 26.99
N VAL A 16 1.39 -9.15 26.51
CA VAL A 16 1.60 -9.50 25.08
C VAL A 16 0.24 -9.66 24.40
N CYS A 17 0.03 -9.00 23.26
CA CYS A 17 -1.20 -9.14 22.46
C CYS A 17 -0.89 -9.42 20.98
N PHE A 18 -1.61 -10.37 20.36
CA PHE A 18 -1.34 -10.86 19.00
C PHE A 18 -2.32 -10.30 17.94
N SER A 19 -1.78 -9.59 16.94
CA SER A 19 -2.29 -9.52 15.56
C SER A 19 -1.12 -9.09 14.66
N THR A 20 -0.68 -9.90 13.69
CA THR A 20 0.47 -9.57 12.81
C THR A 20 0.23 -9.90 11.35
N GLU A 21 0.18 -8.88 10.49
CA GLU A 21 0.29 -8.99 9.02
C GLU A 21 1.58 -8.28 8.56
N ILE A 22 2.33 -8.90 7.65
CA ILE A 22 3.74 -8.59 7.36
C ILE A 22 3.90 -8.14 5.89
N LEU A 23 5.06 -7.61 5.51
CA LEU A 23 5.25 -6.84 4.27
C LEU A 23 6.42 -7.31 3.42
N LEU A 24 6.28 -7.31 2.09
CA LEU A 24 7.36 -7.65 1.14
C LEU A 24 7.65 -6.53 0.13
N CYS A 25 8.88 -6.00 0.16
CA CYS A 25 9.38 -5.02 -0.81
C CYS A 25 10.42 -5.64 -1.76
N LEU A 26 10.56 -5.09 -2.97
CA LEU A 26 11.62 -5.45 -3.93
C LEU A 26 12.83 -4.51 -3.85
N ASN A 27 14.04 -5.06 -4.02
CA ASN A 27 15.26 -4.29 -4.30
C ASN A 27 15.72 -4.49 -5.74
N LEU A 28 15.85 -3.40 -6.49
CA LEU A 28 16.44 -3.38 -7.84
C LEU A 28 17.94 -3.09 -7.75
N VAL A 29 18.72 -4.02 -7.19
CA VAL A 29 20.19 -4.00 -7.34
C VAL A 29 20.60 -5.24 -8.12
N ASN A 30 21.40 -5.04 -9.17
CA ASN A 30 21.80 -6.09 -10.10
C ASN A 30 22.32 -7.36 -9.39
N LYS A 31 21.66 -8.48 -9.71
CA LYS A 31 22.07 -9.90 -9.60
C LYS A 31 21.94 -10.68 -8.28
N THR A 32 21.57 -11.94 -8.51
CA THR A 32 21.65 -13.17 -7.69
C THR A 32 20.55 -13.38 -6.64
N SER A 33 19.93 -14.56 -6.74
CA SER A 33 18.64 -15.05 -6.20
C SER A 33 18.48 -15.08 -4.67
N ALA A 34 19.24 -14.28 -3.93
CA ALA A 34 19.14 -14.15 -2.47
C ALA A 34 18.87 -12.71 -1.99
N GLY A 35 19.00 -11.69 -2.85
CA GLY A 35 18.89 -10.26 -2.47
C GLY A 35 17.66 -9.50 -3.01
N GLN A 36 16.71 -10.18 -3.66
CA GLN A 36 15.65 -9.52 -4.43
C GLN A 36 14.45 -9.05 -3.60
N TYR A 37 14.15 -9.71 -2.46
CA TYR A 37 12.97 -9.43 -1.63
C TYR A 37 13.39 -9.10 -0.20
N ILE A 38 12.77 -8.08 0.39
CA ILE A 38 12.93 -7.69 1.79
C ILE A 38 11.63 -7.95 2.52
N LEU A 39 11.69 -8.77 3.58
CA LEU A 39 10.60 -8.99 4.52
C LEU A 39 10.65 -7.97 5.65
N ILE A 40 9.60 -7.16 5.76
CA ILE A 40 9.39 -6.20 6.84
C ILE A 40 8.32 -6.76 7.77
N THR A 41 8.70 -7.14 8.99
CA THR A 41 7.83 -7.82 9.96
C THR A 41 6.91 -6.89 10.75
N GLN A 42 6.99 -5.58 10.51
CA GLN A 42 6.11 -4.60 11.13
C GLN A 42 4.78 -4.54 10.40
N ASN A 43 3.66 -4.57 11.13
CA ASN A 43 2.35 -4.42 10.51
C ASN A 43 2.10 -3.00 10.02
N MET A 44 1.61 -2.88 8.80
CA MET A 44 1.07 -1.65 8.24
C MET A 44 -0.13 -1.97 7.35
N VAL A 45 -1.06 -1.03 7.22
CA VAL A 45 -2.09 -1.11 6.18
C VAL A 45 -1.44 -1.01 4.81
N TRP A 46 -1.99 -1.70 3.80
CA TRP A 46 -1.40 -1.84 2.47
C TRP A 46 -0.89 -0.53 1.83
N THR A 47 -1.61 0.58 2.01
CA THR A 47 -1.20 1.91 1.49
C THR A 47 0.05 2.45 2.19
N VAL A 48 0.10 2.41 3.52
CA VAL A 48 1.25 2.84 4.34
C VAL A 48 2.46 1.96 4.06
N ALA A 49 2.21 0.66 3.94
CA ALA A 49 3.16 -0.36 3.52
C ALA A 49 3.83 -0.07 2.17
N ARG A 50 3.02 0.26 1.16
CA ARG A 50 3.50 0.65 -0.17
C ARG A 50 4.34 1.91 -0.11
N ASP A 51 3.84 2.92 0.60
CA ASP A 51 4.55 4.20 0.75
C ASP A 51 5.88 4.03 1.51
N TYR A 52 5.93 3.14 2.51
CA TYR A 52 7.16 2.73 3.18
C TYR A 52 8.15 2.11 2.18
N CYS A 53 7.71 1.12 1.38
CA CYS A 53 8.59 0.51 0.37
C CYS A 53 9.09 1.55 -0.64
N ARG A 54 8.27 2.53 -1.06
CA ARG A 54 8.70 3.59 -1.99
C ARG A 54 9.64 4.62 -1.36
N THR A 55 9.55 4.80 -0.05
CA THR A 55 10.42 5.73 0.69
C THR A 55 11.78 5.11 1.00
N HIS A 56 11.82 3.82 1.35
CA HIS A 56 13.03 3.15 1.84
C HIS A 56 13.65 2.16 0.84
N HIS A 57 12.88 1.71 -0.15
CA HIS A 57 13.23 0.67 -1.11
C HIS A 57 12.71 1.05 -2.52
N THR A 58 12.07 0.12 -3.24
CA THR A 58 11.43 0.41 -4.55
C THR A 58 9.90 0.48 -4.44
N ASP A 59 9.22 -0.65 -4.26
CA ASP A 59 7.77 -0.74 -4.11
C ASP A 59 7.41 -2.12 -3.50
N LEU A 60 6.13 -2.36 -3.19
CA LEU A 60 5.63 -3.69 -2.88
C LEU A 60 5.81 -4.63 -4.08
N THR A 61 6.08 -5.90 -3.80
CA THR A 61 6.41 -6.87 -4.86
C THR A 61 5.24 -7.18 -5.78
N SER A 62 5.45 -7.10 -7.10
CA SER A 62 4.50 -7.63 -8.08
C SER A 62 4.60 -9.15 -8.19
N LEU A 63 3.51 -9.82 -8.60
CA LEU A 63 3.45 -11.25 -8.86
C LEU A 63 2.97 -11.49 -10.30
N ARG A 64 3.90 -11.53 -11.25
CA ARG A 64 3.59 -11.54 -12.69
C ARG A 64 3.63 -12.92 -13.32
N ASN A 65 4.25 -13.88 -12.64
CA ASN A 65 4.40 -15.26 -13.09
C ASN A 65 4.64 -16.20 -11.90
N ASP A 66 4.55 -17.51 -12.16
CA ASP A 66 4.70 -18.54 -11.12
C ASP A 66 6.08 -18.53 -10.45
N ALA A 67 7.15 -18.19 -11.19
CA ALA A 67 8.49 -18.15 -10.62
C ALA A 67 8.60 -17.02 -9.57
N GLU A 68 8.07 -15.84 -9.85
CA GLU A 68 7.98 -14.74 -8.88
C GLU A 68 7.14 -15.15 -7.66
N TYR A 69 6.00 -15.82 -7.89
CA TYR A 69 5.16 -16.32 -6.81
C TYR A 69 5.91 -17.27 -5.86
N GLN A 70 6.64 -18.25 -6.40
CA GLN A 70 7.42 -19.20 -5.60
C GLN A 70 8.55 -18.51 -4.82
N MET A 71 9.22 -17.52 -5.42
CA MET A 71 10.26 -16.75 -4.73
C MET A 71 9.70 -15.90 -3.60
N VAL A 72 8.57 -15.24 -3.83
CA VAL A 72 7.86 -14.44 -2.83
C VAL A 72 7.37 -15.32 -1.68
N GLN A 73 6.81 -16.50 -1.96
CA GLN A 73 6.43 -17.46 -0.91
C GLN A 73 7.63 -17.88 -0.05
N LYS A 74 8.77 -18.17 -0.68
CA LYS A 74 10.00 -18.51 0.04
C LYS A 74 10.50 -17.35 0.90
N ALA A 75 10.47 -16.13 0.38
CA ALA A 75 10.87 -14.92 1.11
C ALA A 75 9.90 -14.58 2.25
N ALA A 76 8.61 -14.87 2.08
CA ALA A 76 7.58 -14.70 3.10
C ALA A 76 7.77 -15.65 4.28
N GLY A 77 8.45 -16.78 4.11
CA GLY A 77 8.81 -17.67 5.23
C GLY A 77 7.61 -18.18 6.05
N GLY A 78 6.44 -18.31 5.42
CA GLY A 78 5.20 -18.72 6.09
C GLY A 78 4.35 -17.60 6.67
N PHE A 79 4.77 -16.33 6.54
CA PHE A 79 3.96 -15.18 6.92
C PHE A 79 2.92 -14.82 5.84
N GLU A 80 1.77 -14.31 6.26
CA GLU A 80 0.83 -13.61 5.40
C GLU A 80 1.38 -12.21 5.10
N VAL A 81 1.48 -11.87 3.81
CA VAL A 81 2.20 -10.69 3.36
C VAL A 81 1.44 -9.88 2.33
N TRP A 82 1.52 -8.55 2.45
CA TRP A 82 1.07 -7.65 1.39
C TRP A 82 1.98 -7.73 0.16
N VAL A 83 1.34 -7.77 -1.01
CA VAL A 83 1.99 -7.72 -2.33
C VAL A 83 1.45 -6.52 -3.11
N GLY A 84 2.17 -6.10 -4.16
CA GLY A 84 1.89 -4.90 -4.97
C GLY A 84 0.67 -5.02 -5.89
N LEU A 85 -0.21 -5.99 -5.68
CA LEU A 85 -1.47 -6.09 -6.42
C LEU A 85 -2.43 -5.01 -5.91
N PHE A 86 -2.86 -4.13 -6.80
CA PHE A 86 -3.84 -3.09 -6.52
C PHE A 86 -4.96 -3.14 -7.55
N ARG A 87 -6.20 -2.97 -7.09
CA ARG A 87 -7.38 -2.83 -7.95
C ARG A 87 -7.89 -1.40 -7.86
N ASP A 88 -7.79 -0.66 -8.96
CA ASP A 88 -8.38 0.67 -9.07
C ASP A 88 -9.74 0.60 -9.75
N THR A 89 -10.77 1.18 -9.11
CA THR A 89 -12.10 1.32 -9.71
C THR A 89 -12.33 2.71 -10.32
N TRP A 90 -11.39 3.64 -10.13
CA TRP A 90 -11.47 4.99 -10.68
C TRP A 90 -10.84 5.04 -12.06
N ALA A 91 -11.51 5.70 -12.99
CA ALA A 91 -11.03 5.94 -14.35
C ALA A 91 -10.76 7.43 -14.56
N TRP A 92 -9.75 7.73 -15.37
CA TRP A 92 -9.52 9.09 -15.86
C TRP A 92 -10.55 9.46 -16.92
N SER A 93 -10.96 10.72 -16.98
CA SER A 93 -11.96 11.19 -17.95
C SER A 93 -11.46 11.14 -19.40
N ASP A 94 -10.15 11.18 -19.61
CA ASP A 94 -9.48 11.00 -20.90
C ASP A 94 -9.36 9.52 -21.31
N GLN A 95 -9.81 8.60 -20.45
CA GLN A 95 -9.72 7.14 -20.61
C GLN A 95 -8.29 6.60 -20.63
N SER A 96 -7.31 7.36 -20.15
CA SER A 96 -5.94 6.88 -20.00
C SER A 96 -5.84 5.73 -18.99
N ASP A 97 -5.02 4.74 -19.32
CA ASP A 97 -4.77 3.58 -18.47
C ASP A 97 -3.67 3.89 -17.44
N SER A 98 -4.03 4.72 -16.46
CA SER A 98 -3.14 5.12 -15.37
C SER A 98 -3.77 4.86 -14.01
N SER A 99 -3.06 4.12 -13.17
CA SER A 99 -3.40 3.82 -11.78
C SER A 99 -2.79 4.81 -10.78
N LEU A 100 -2.21 5.92 -11.25
CA LEU A 100 -1.64 6.94 -10.39
C LEU A 100 -2.73 7.63 -9.58
N ARG A 101 -2.71 7.48 -8.25
CA ARG A 101 -3.63 8.17 -7.36
C ARG A 101 -2.88 8.78 -6.18
N TYR A 102 -3.01 10.09 -6.00
CA TYR A 102 -2.51 10.77 -4.81
C TYR A 102 -3.62 10.96 -3.77
N TRP A 103 -4.44 9.94 -3.53
CA TRP A 103 -5.51 10.00 -2.52
C TRP A 103 -5.00 10.44 -1.16
N ASN A 104 -5.81 11.24 -0.46
CA ASN A 104 -5.55 11.59 0.91
C ASN A 104 -5.73 10.35 1.82
N ALA A 105 -4.66 9.93 2.49
CA ALA A 105 -4.64 8.72 3.32
C ALA A 105 -5.64 8.75 4.49
N SER A 106 -6.07 9.94 4.93
CA SER A 106 -7.07 10.10 6.00
C SER A 106 -8.52 10.01 5.52
N GLN A 107 -8.76 10.02 4.20
CA GLN A 107 -10.09 9.88 3.63
C GLN A 107 -10.33 8.45 3.16
N SER A 108 -11.45 7.86 3.58
CA SER A 108 -11.94 6.62 2.98
C SER A 108 -12.43 6.93 1.56
N VAL A 109 -11.74 6.38 0.56
CA VAL A 109 -12.18 6.36 -0.83
C VAL A 109 -13.26 5.29 -0.95
N TRP A 110 -14.51 5.68 -1.15
CA TRP A 110 -15.65 4.78 -1.17
C TRP A 110 -15.92 4.28 -2.60
N THR A 111 -15.98 2.96 -2.77
CA THR A 111 -16.26 2.31 -4.06
C THR A 111 -17.76 2.23 -4.41
N HIS A 112 -18.61 3.00 -3.74
CA HIS A 112 -20.05 2.97 -3.97
C HIS A 112 -20.47 3.80 -5.19
N ASN A 113 -21.47 3.30 -5.94
CA ASN A 113 -22.03 3.77 -7.22
C ASN A 113 -22.63 5.20 -7.28
N TYR A 114 -22.18 6.13 -6.45
CA TYR A 114 -22.56 7.53 -6.61
C TYR A 114 -21.60 8.20 -7.60
N SER A 115 -22.14 8.96 -8.55
CA SER A 115 -21.34 9.82 -9.42
C SER A 115 -20.57 10.82 -8.56
N ARG A 116 -19.27 10.59 -8.40
CA ARG A 116 -18.34 11.45 -7.67
C ARG A 116 -17.13 11.73 -8.54
N GLY A 117 -16.61 12.95 -8.46
CA GLY A 117 -15.35 13.36 -9.09
C GLY A 117 -14.19 13.32 -8.09
N GLY A 118 -12.96 13.31 -8.61
CA GLY A 118 -11.76 13.54 -7.80
C GLY A 118 -11.37 15.02 -7.84
N LEU A 119 -11.08 15.62 -6.67
CA LEU A 119 -10.52 16.96 -6.57
C LEU A 119 -9.14 16.91 -5.92
N MET A 120 -8.16 17.55 -6.55
CA MET A 120 -6.86 17.80 -5.94
C MET A 120 -7.00 18.90 -4.88
N LYS A 121 -6.75 18.55 -3.61
CA LYS A 121 -6.78 19.50 -2.51
C LYS A 121 -5.44 20.24 -2.40
N THR A 122 -5.51 21.49 -1.98
CA THR A 122 -4.34 22.39 -1.81
C THR A 122 -3.34 21.88 -0.78
N GLU A 123 -3.81 21.20 0.26
CA GLU A 123 -2.94 20.63 1.29
C GLU A 123 -2.25 19.36 0.77
N ALA A 124 -0.93 19.45 0.57
CA ALA A 124 -0.04 18.37 0.13
C ALA A 124 -0.33 17.76 -1.26
N GLY A 125 -1.15 18.41 -2.09
CA GLY A 125 -1.49 17.95 -3.44
C GLY A 125 -2.27 16.63 -3.48
N ARG A 126 -2.87 16.25 -2.35
CA ARG A 126 -3.60 14.99 -2.22
C ARG A 126 -5.04 15.13 -2.69
N TRP A 127 -5.58 14.07 -3.27
CA TRP A 127 -6.90 14.07 -3.88
C TRP A 127 -7.95 13.62 -2.88
N GLY A 128 -9.17 14.14 -3.02
CA GLY A 128 -10.34 13.69 -2.28
C GLY A 128 -11.51 13.47 -3.21
N GLU A 129 -12.42 12.60 -2.80
CA GLU A 129 -13.72 12.45 -3.45
C GLU A 129 -14.60 13.66 -3.16
N LEU A 130 -15.37 14.09 -4.16
CA LEU A 130 -16.40 15.12 -4.01
C LEU A 130 -17.67 14.76 -4.77
N SER A 131 -18.77 15.39 -4.36
CA SER A 131 -20.04 15.30 -5.08
C SER A 131 -19.93 15.97 -6.45
N CYS A 132 -20.57 15.39 -7.48
CA CYS A 132 -20.73 16.04 -8.78
C CYS A 132 -21.62 17.29 -8.74
N GLU A 133 -22.32 17.55 -7.63
CA GLU A 133 -23.13 18.76 -7.42
C GLU A 133 -22.31 19.96 -6.96
N GLU A 134 -21.07 19.75 -6.52
CA GLU A 134 -20.19 20.84 -6.10
C GLU A 134 -19.55 21.53 -7.30
N THR A 135 -19.39 22.85 -7.21
CA THR A 135 -18.76 23.65 -8.27
C THR A 135 -17.34 24.05 -7.86
N HIS A 136 -16.38 23.79 -8.75
CA HIS A 136 -14.96 24.06 -8.52
C HIS A 136 -14.30 24.58 -9.81
N PRO A 137 -13.25 25.43 -9.71
CA PRO A 137 -12.39 25.71 -10.85
C PRO A 137 -11.76 24.42 -11.40
N PHE A 138 -11.54 24.38 -12.71
CA PHE A 138 -11.01 23.20 -13.41
C PHE A 138 -9.83 23.56 -14.32
N LEU A 139 -9.05 22.54 -14.67
CA LEU A 139 -7.99 22.62 -15.67
C LEU A 139 -8.36 21.71 -16.84
N CYS A 140 -8.09 22.16 -18.06
CA CYS A 140 -8.21 21.35 -19.26
C CYS A 140 -6.82 20.93 -19.73
N ASP A 141 -6.74 19.75 -20.32
CA ASP A 141 -5.56 19.34 -21.07
C ASP A 141 -5.60 19.95 -22.47
N CYS A 142 -4.44 20.33 -23.00
CA CYS A 142 -4.27 20.79 -24.37
C CYS A 142 -3.37 19.80 -25.10
N SER A 143 -3.98 18.89 -25.86
CA SER A 143 -3.27 18.07 -26.84
C SER A 143 -3.35 18.73 -28.22
N GLU A 144 -2.26 18.68 -28.99
CA GLU A 144 -2.28 18.98 -30.44
C GLU A 144 -2.98 17.86 -31.22
#